data_AF-A0A5B9RFV7-F1
#
_entry.id   AF-A0A5B9RFV7-F1
#
_cell.length_a   1.000
_cell.length_b   1.000
_cell.length_c   1.000
_cell.angle_alpha   90.00
_cell.angle_beta   90.00
_cell.angle_gamma   90.00
#
_symmetry.space_group_name_H-M   'P 1'
#
loop_
_entity.id
_entity.type
_entity.pdbx_description
1 polymer ?
#
loop_
_entity_poly.entity_id
_entity_poly.type
_entity_poly.pdbx_seq_one_letter_code
_entity_poly.pdbx_strand_id
1 'polypeptide(L)'
;GISKNGQTREHALLAFTLGVKQLIVGVNKMDSTEPPYSESRFEEIKKEVSSYIKKIGYNPAAVAFVPISGWHGDNMLEPSS
;
A
#
# COMPACT_ATOMS: atom_id res chain seq x y z
N GLY A 1 10.01 -0.91 3.48
CA GLY A 1 10.02 0.55 3.24
C GLY A 1 10.21 0.82 1.76
N ILE A 2 9.76 1.97 1.25
CA ILE A 2 9.82 2.36 -0.19
C ILE A 2 11.22 2.86 -0.60
N SER A 3 12.26 2.46 0.14
CA SER A 3 13.65 2.81 -0.20
C SER A 3 14.08 2.12 -1.51
N LYS A 4 15.17 2.60 -2.11
CA LYS A 4 15.75 1.98 -3.32
C LYS A 4 16.09 0.50 -3.15
N ASN A 5 16.45 0.09 -1.93
CA ASN A 5 16.73 -1.31 -1.55
C ASN A 5 15.49 -2.01 -0.95
N GLY A 6 14.32 -1.38 -1.06
CA GLY A 6 13.08 -1.85 -0.46
C GLY A 6 12.41 -2.93 -1.30
N GLN A 7 12.04 -4.03 -0.64
CA GLN A 7 11.36 -5.18 -1.27
C GLN A 7 10.01 -4.84 -1.91
N THR A 8 9.33 -3.77 -1.47
CA THR A 8 8.06 -3.31 -2.06
C THR A 8 8.18 -3.07 -3.57
N ARG A 9 9.34 -2.58 -4.01
CA ARG A 9 9.59 -2.27 -5.42
C ARG A 9 9.77 -3.53 -6.25
N GLU A 10 10.61 -4.41 -5.76
CA GLU A 10 10.93 -5.70 -6.38
C GLU A 10 9.67 -6.57 -6.49
N HIS A 11 8.88 -6.71 -5.41
CA HIS A 11 7.66 -7.50 -5.44
C HIS A 11 6.61 -6.96 -6.43
N ALA A 12 6.41 -5.63 -6.48
CA ALA A 12 5.45 -5.05 -7.42
C ALA A 12 5.87 -5.24 -8.88
N LEU A 13 7.17 -5.14 -9.16
CA LEU A 13 7.74 -5.41 -10.48
C LEU A 13 7.58 -6.89 -10.85
N LEU A 14 7.96 -7.81 -9.95
CA LEU A 14 7.85 -9.25 -10.16
C LEU A 14 6.40 -9.70 -10.39
N ALA A 15 5.44 -9.17 -9.61
CA ALA A 15 4.03 -9.45 -9.84
C ALA A 15 3.58 -9.03 -11.24
N PHE A 16 4.02 -7.85 -11.71
CA PHE A 16 3.66 -7.36 -13.03
C PHE A 16 4.30 -8.19 -14.15
N THR A 17 5.57 -8.56 -14.02
CA THR A 17 6.27 -9.38 -15.03
C THR A 17 5.70 -10.78 -15.14
N LEU A 18 5.14 -11.32 -14.06
CA LEU A 18 4.42 -12.60 -14.03
C LEU A 18 2.97 -12.50 -14.55
N GLY A 19 2.51 -11.32 -14.98
CA GLY A 19 1.20 -11.12 -15.58
C GLY A 19 0.07 -10.85 -14.58
N VAL A 20 0.38 -10.57 -13.31
CA VAL A 20 -0.63 -10.15 -12.32
C VAL A 20 -1.06 -8.72 -12.63
N LYS A 21 -2.29 -8.56 -13.14
CA LYS A 21 -2.83 -7.25 -13.56
C LYS A 21 -3.66 -6.55 -12.48
N GLN A 22 -4.12 -7.28 -11.48
CA GLN A 22 -4.90 -6.75 -10.37
C GLN A 22 -4.01 -6.64 -9.13
N LEU A 23 -4.03 -5.48 -8.48
CA LEU A 23 -3.20 -5.19 -7.32
C LEU A 23 -4.04 -4.47 -6.26
N ILE A 24 -3.87 -4.88 -5.01
CA ILE A 24 -4.39 -4.18 -3.83
C ILE A 24 -3.18 -3.87 -2.94
N VAL A 25 -3.16 -2.65 -2.39
CA VAL A 25 -2.10 -2.20 -1.48
C VAL A 25 -2.68 -2.05 -0.08
N GLY A 26 -2.32 -2.98 0.82
CA GLY A 26 -2.58 -2.85 2.25
C GLY A 26 -1.50 -1.99 2.91
N VAL A 27 -1.88 -0.82 3.41
CA VAL A 27 -0.99 0.05 4.21
C VAL A 27 -1.11 -0.39 5.67
N ASN A 28 -0.18 -1.24 6.10
CA ASN A 28 -0.23 -1.89 7.41
C ASN A 28 0.42 -1.06 8.52
N LYS A 29 0.11 -1.42 9.78
CA LYS A 29 0.60 -0.80 11.03
C LYS A 29 0.13 0.65 11.20
N MET A 30 -1.08 0.97 10.73
CA MET A 30 -1.64 2.31 10.88
C MET A 30 -1.86 2.72 12.35
N ASP A 31 -2.05 1.77 13.25
CA ASP A 31 -2.08 1.97 14.70
C ASP A 31 -0.77 2.57 15.25
N SER A 32 0.35 2.31 14.59
CA SER A 32 1.69 2.70 15.04
C SER A 32 2.20 3.98 14.38
N THR A 33 1.36 4.70 13.62
CA THR A 33 1.75 6.02 13.10
C THR A 33 1.75 7.06 14.22
N GLU A 34 2.38 8.21 13.98
CA GLU A 34 2.37 9.34 14.91
C GLU A 34 1.68 10.55 14.25
N PRO A 35 0.46 10.94 14.69
CA PRO A 35 -0.41 10.25 15.65
C PRO A 35 -0.95 8.90 15.10
N PRO A 36 -1.49 8.00 15.95
CA PRO A 36 -2.10 6.75 15.49
C PRO A 36 -3.19 7.00 14.44
N TYR A 37 -3.24 6.16 13.41
CA TYR A 37 -4.15 6.26 12.26
C TYR A 37 -4.07 7.60 11.52
N SER A 38 -2.85 8.13 11.37
CA SER A 38 -2.59 9.40 10.70
C SER A 38 -2.94 9.34 9.21
N GLU A 39 -3.97 10.11 8.82
CA GLU A 39 -4.38 10.26 7.41
C GLU A 39 -3.24 10.87 6.56
N SER A 40 -2.50 11.84 7.11
CA SER A 40 -1.40 12.47 6.38
C SER A 40 -0.30 11.47 6.04
N ARG A 41 -0.01 10.54 6.95
CA ARG A 41 0.95 9.45 6.72
C ARG A 41 0.45 8.47 5.66
N PHE A 42 -0.84 8.13 5.70
CA PHE A 42 -1.45 7.27 4.68
C PHE A 42 -1.39 7.90 3.29
N GLU A 43 -1.77 9.17 3.15
CA GLU A 43 -1.77 9.88 1.86
C GLU A 43 -0.35 10.07 1.31
N GLU A 44 0.66 10.29 2.18
CA GLU A 44 2.07 10.31 1.79
C GLU A 44 2.49 8.96 1.17
N ILE A 45 2.22 7.85 1.86
CA ILE A 45 2.55 6.50 1.39
C ILE A 45 1.82 6.19 0.09
N LYS A 46 0.51 6.47 0.03
CA LYS A 46 -0.33 6.26 -1.16
C LYS A 46 0.23 7.02 -2.36
N LYS A 47 0.66 8.28 -2.18
CA LYS A 47 1.26 9.08 -3.26
C LYS A 47 2.58 8.48 -3.76
N GLU A 48 3.47 8.08 -2.85
CA GLU A 48 4.76 7.47 -3.22
C GLU A 48 4.56 6.14 -3.97
N VAL A 49 3.73 5.25 -3.44
CA VAL A 49 3.42 3.95 -4.06
C VAL A 49 2.73 4.15 -5.40
N SER A 50 1.74 5.05 -5.48
CA SER A 50 1.01 5.34 -6.73
C SER A 50 1.94 5.81 -7.84
N SER A 51 2.89 6.70 -7.53
CA SER A 51 3.92 7.16 -8.47
C SER A 51 4.80 6.01 -8.96
N TYR A 52 5.14 5.09 -8.05
CA TYR A 52 6.00 3.95 -8.36
C TYR A 52 5.31 2.88 -9.21
N ILE A 53 4.11 2.43 -8.83
CA ILE A 53 3.36 1.40 -9.58
C ILE A 53 2.97 1.89 -10.98
N LYS A 54 2.76 3.21 -11.15
CA LYS A 54 2.57 3.83 -12.47
C LYS A 54 3.79 3.65 -13.38
N LYS A 55 5.00 3.73 -12.82
CA LYS A 55 6.25 3.49 -13.57
C LYS A 55 6.44 2.03 -13.96
N ILE A 56 5.94 1.09 -13.14
CA ILE A 56 5.95 -0.33 -13.47
C ILE A 56 4.99 -0.65 -14.62
N GLY A 57 3.82 -0.01 -14.64
CA GLY A 57 2.81 -0.21 -15.68
C GLY A 57 1.38 -0.44 -15.16
N TYR A 58 1.17 -0.44 -13.84
CA TYR A 58 -0.18 -0.49 -13.27
C TYR A 58 -0.90 0.85 -13.46
N ASN A 59 -2.23 0.81 -13.58
CA ASN A 59 -3.08 2.00 -13.49
C ASN A 59 -3.37 2.31 -12.02
N PRO A 60 -2.85 3.40 -11.43
CA PRO A 60 -3.07 3.71 -10.01
C PRO A 60 -4.54 3.92 -9.66
N ALA A 61 -5.36 4.38 -10.60
CA ALA A 61 -6.80 4.57 -10.36
C ALA A 61 -7.57 3.24 -10.21
N ALA A 62 -6.99 2.12 -10.65
CA ALA A 62 -7.57 0.79 -10.51
C ALA A 62 -7.02 0.01 -9.30
N VAL A 63 -6.08 0.59 -8.56
CA VAL A 63 -5.45 -0.05 -7.39
C VAL A 63 -6.08 0.50 -6.12
N ALA A 64 -6.71 -0.38 -5.35
CA ALA A 64 -7.26 -0.01 -4.05
C ALA A 64 -6.13 0.10 -3.01
N PHE A 65 -6.17 1.17 -2.22
CA PHE A 65 -5.31 1.38 -1.06
C PHE A 65 -6.17 1.25 0.20
N VAL A 66 -5.84 0.29 1.06
CA VAL A 66 -6.61 0.00 2.27
C VAL A 66 -5.70 0.22 3.48
N PRO A 67 -6.00 1.20 4.36
CA PRO A 67 -5.29 1.34 5.63
C PRO A 67 -5.71 0.21 6.57
N ILE A 68 -4.77 -0.58 7.06
CA ILE A 68 -5.05 -1.74 7.93
C ILE A 68 -4.14 -1.74 9.17
N SER A 69 -4.57 -2.45 10.20
CA SER A 69 -3.69 -2.95 11.25
C SER A 69 -3.82 -4.47 11.32
N GLY A 70 -2.80 -5.18 10.87
CA GLY A 70 -2.75 -6.63 11.01
C GLY A 70 -2.64 -7.10 12.47
N TRP A 71 -2.29 -6.19 13.40
CA TRP A 71 -2.20 -6.50 14.82
C TRP A 71 -3.56 -6.39 15.52
N HIS A 72 -4.30 -5.30 15.27
CA HIS A 72 -5.60 -5.05 15.88
C HIS A 72 -6.77 -5.62 15.06
N GLY A 73 -6.54 -6.02 13.81
CA GLY A 73 -7.57 -6.54 12.90
C GLY A 73 -8.32 -5.46 12.10
N ASP A 74 -7.89 -4.21 12.19
CA ASP A 74 -8.55 -3.06 11.56
C ASP A 74 -8.62 -3.17 10.04
N ASN A 75 -9.83 -2.93 9.51
CA ASN A 75 -10.15 -2.93 8.08
C ASN A 75 -9.77 -4.23 7.33
N MET A 76 -9.66 -5.37 8.04
CA MET A 76 -9.33 -6.66 7.43
C MET A 76 -10.56 -7.44 6.97
N LEU A 77 -11.64 -7.42 7.76
CA LEU A 77 -12.91 -8.10 7.44
C LEU A 77 -14.08 -7.12 7.47
N GLU A 78 -14.09 -6.26 8.47
CA GLU A 78 -15.11 -5.24 8.69
C GLU A 78 -14.45 -3.85 8.80
N PRO A 79 -15.16 -2.76 8.49
CA PRO A 79 -14.66 -1.42 8.73
C PRO A 79 -14.33 -1.22 10.21
N SER A 80 -13.20 -0.58 10.50
CA SER A 80 -12.89 -0.15 11.87
C SER A 80 -13.96 0.82 12.38
N SER A 81 -14.31 0.68 13.65
CA SER A 81 -15.33 1.50 14.35
C SER A 81 -14.78 2.83 14.85
#